data_AF-A0A7V6FCJ6-F1
#
_entry.id   AF-A0A7V6FCJ6-F1
#
_cell.length_a   1.000
_cell.length_b   1.000
_cell.length_c   1.000
_cell.angle_alpha   90.00
_cell.angle_beta   90.00
_cell.angle_gamma   90.00
#
_symmetry.space_group_name_H-M   'P 1'
#
loop_
_entity.id
_entity.type
_entity.pdbx_description
1 polymer ?
#
loop_
_entity_poly.entity_id
_entity_poly.type
_entity_poly.pdbx_seq_one_letter_code
_entity_poly.pdbx_strand_id
1 'polypeptide(L)'
;MAIIETSLGHMTIDLQQPQTESLELRVRLDQDHFEPIGFIQTRTLEYTDESTKDYDVHRTGIWLQDALGETNAPFFALAYPANLYCRLATEARSYPKWRITIKTFLVDLADKTATKPQIRFISGFSWGYEVRPDWRPLPLKELDHDDWADATARLYYECPRFDYLTDDIL
;
A
#
# COMPACT_ATOMS: atom_id res chain seq x y z
N MET A 1 15.29 4.06 -8.10
CA MET A 1 14.25 4.20 -9.14
C MET A 1 13.87 2.81 -9.60
N ALA A 2 12.60 2.47 -9.49
CA ALA A 2 11.99 1.28 -10.10
C ALA A 2 10.93 1.73 -11.11
N ILE A 3 10.66 0.89 -12.11
CA ILE A 3 9.65 1.15 -13.15
C ILE A 3 8.76 -0.08 -13.19
N ILE A 4 7.44 0.14 -13.15
CA ILE A 4 6.42 -0.89 -13.25
C ILE A 4 5.56 -0.57 -14.47
N GLU A 5 5.36 -1.56 -15.33
CA GLU A 5 4.44 -1.49 -16.46
C GLU A 5 3.00 -1.55 -15.95
N THR A 6 2.15 -0.64 -16.45
CA THR A 6 0.72 -0.62 -16.12
C THR A 6 -0.10 -0.44 -17.39
N SER A 7 -1.40 -0.75 -17.34
CA SER A 7 -2.31 -0.43 -18.44
C SER A 7 -2.42 1.08 -18.73
N LEU A 8 -1.95 1.92 -17.81
CA LEU A 8 -1.91 3.38 -17.89
C LEU A 8 -0.54 3.93 -18.32
N GLY A 9 0.44 3.07 -18.67
CA GLY A 9 1.80 3.47 -19.00
C GLY A 9 2.83 3.09 -17.92
N HIS A 10 3.98 3.78 -17.90
CA HIS A 10 5.07 3.46 -17.00
C HIS A 10 4.92 4.18 -15.67
N MET A 11 4.79 3.41 -14.59
CA MET A 11 4.81 3.93 -13.23
C MET A 11 6.25 3.94 -12.70
N THR A 12 6.82 5.13 -12.54
CA THR A 12 8.14 5.33 -11.93
C THR A 12 8.01 5.53 -10.43
N ILE A 13 8.79 4.77 -9.66
CA ILE A 13 8.84 4.80 -8.20
C ILE A 13 10.24 5.19 -7.74
N ASP A 14 10.33 6.34 -7.07
CA ASP A 14 11.56 6.87 -6.52
C ASP A 14 11.52 6.87 -5.00
N LEU A 15 12.31 5.96 -4.41
CA LEU A 15 12.63 6.02 -2.99
C LEU A 15 13.37 7.32 -2.71
N GLN A 16 12.73 8.20 -1.94
CA GLN A 16 13.33 9.44 -1.51
C GLN A 16 14.37 9.16 -0.43
N GLN A 17 15.27 10.12 -0.21
CA GLN A 17 16.19 10.01 0.91
C GLN A 17 15.39 9.83 2.20
N PRO A 18 15.72 8.81 3.02
CA PRO A 18 14.99 8.56 4.23
C PRO A 18 15.05 9.77 5.16
N GLN A 19 13.91 10.19 5.67
CA GLN A 19 13.87 11.18 6.73
C GLN A 19 14.04 10.47 8.07
N THR A 20 14.41 11.21 9.12
CA THR A 20 14.67 10.67 10.47
C THR A 20 13.51 9.84 11.02
N GLU A 21 12.27 10.10 10.56
CA GLU A 21 11.05 9.48 11.07
C GLU A 21 10.15 8.84 10.01
N SER A 22 10.54 8.87 8.72
CA SER A 22 9.72 8.35 7.62
C SER A 22 10.53 7.78 6.48
N LEU A 23 9.94 6.76 5.83
CA LEU A 23 10.34 6.29 4.51
C LEU A 23 9.35 6.85 3.48
N GLU A 24 9.85 7.51 2.44
CA GLU A 24 9.02 8.22 1.47
C GLU A 24 9.28 7.72 0.04
N LEU A 25 8.20 7.57 -0.74
CA LEU A 25 8.22 7.25 -2.15
C LEU A 25 7.56 8.37 -2.94
N ARG A 26 8.19 8.75 -4.05
CA ARG A 26 7.54 9.55 -5.08
C ARG A 26 7.12 8.64 -6.23
N VAL A 27 5.83 8.66 -6.56
CA VAL A 27 5.25 7.83 -7.61
C VAL A 27 4.70 8.71 -8.72
N ARG A 28 5.03 8.36 -9.96
CA ARG A 28 4.71 9.14 -11.17
C ARG A 28 4.29 8.20 -12.30
N LEU A 29 3.22 8.54 -13.00
CA LEU A 29 2.93 7.99 -14.32
C LEU A 29 3.55 8.90 -15.39
N ASP A 30 3.99 8.31 -16.50
CA ASP A 30 4.58 9.04 -17.63
C ASP A 30 3.52 9.63 -18.58
N GLN A 31 2.25 9.25 -18.39
CA GLN A 31 1.11 9.73 -19.16
C GLN A 31 0.11 10.47 -18.27
N ASP A 32 -0.49 11.52 -18.82
CA ASP A 32 -1.62 12.20 -18.19
C ASP A 32 -2.88 11.34 -18.30
N HIS A 33 -3.61 11.20 -17.19
CA HIS A 33 -4.87 10.45 -17.14
C HIS A 33 -6.01 11.32 -16.61
N PHE A 34 -7.17 11.19 -17.25
CA PHE A 34 -8.38 11.95 -16.90
C PHE A 34 -9.31 11.17 -15.97
N GLU A 35 -9.07 9.87 -15.81
CA GLU A 35 -9.84 8.99 -14.95
C GLU A 35 -9.48 9.20 -13.47
N PRO A 36 -10.44 9.06 -12.54
CA PRO A 36 -10.22 9.22 -11.12
C PRO A 36 -9.43 8.02 -10.55
N ILE A 37 -8.11 8.06 -10.70
CA ILE A 37 -7.21 7.05 -10.13
C ILE A 37 -6.77 7.43 -8.71
N GLY A 38 -6.49 6.41 -7.91
CA GLY A 38 -6.04 6.59 -6.53
C GLY A 38 -5.12 5.47 -6.07
N PHE A 39 -4.50 5.70 -4.91
CA PHE A 39 -3.69 4.71 -4.22
C PHE A 39 -4.39 4.22 -2.96
N ILE A 40 -4.42 2.90 -2.77
CA ILE A 40 -4.83 2.26 -1.52
C ILE A 40 -3.58 1.62 -0.91
N GLN A 41 -3.40 1.74 0.41
CA GLN A 41 -2.29 1.10 1.12
C GLN A 41 -2.78 0.15 2.19
N THR A 42 -2.20 -1.04 2.22
CA THR A 42 -2.33 -1.96 3.34
C THR A 42 -0.96 -2.14 4.00
N ARG A 43 -0.96 -2.33 5.32
CA ARG A 43 0.26 -2.46 6.13
C ARG A 43 0.26 -3.82 6.82
N THR A 44 1.43 -4.41 7.02
CA THR A 44 1.62 -5.62 7.82
C THR A 44 2.86 -5.41 8.69
N LEU A 45 2.75 -5.70 9.98
CA LEU A 45 3.85 -5.60 10.95
C LEU A 45 4.21 -7.01 11.44
N GLU A 46 5.46 -7.39 11.24
CA GLU A 46 5.97 -8.72 11.60
C GLU A 46 7.18 -8.53 12.53
N TYR A 47 7.30 -9.33 13.58
CA TYR A 47 8.38 -9.19 14.55
C TYR A 47 8.78 -10.55 15.13
N THR A 48 10.01 -10.66 15.61
CA THR A 48 10.50 -11.91 16.19
C THR A 48 10.00 -12.06 17.61
N ASP A 49 9.54 -13.26 17.95
CA ASP A 49 9.39 -13.67 19.35
C ASP A 49 10.79 -13.84 19.98
N GLU A 50 10.93 -13.48 21.25
CA GLU A 50 12.17 -13.59 22.02
C GLU A 50 12.66 -15.05 22.12
N SER A 51 11.74 -16.02 21.96
CA SER A 51 12.01 -17.44 22.14
C SER A 51 12.63 -18.15 20.93
N THR A 52 12.27 -17.79 19.69
CA THR A 52 12.66 -18.53 18.48
C THR A 52 13.69 -17.82 17.61
N LYS A 53 13.84 -16.49 17.72
CA LYS A 53 14.63 -15.62 16.81
C LYS A 53 14.22 -15.67 15.33
N ASP A 54 13.20 -16.43 14.97
CA ASP A 54 12.56 -16.41 13.67
C ASP A 54 11.41 -15.41 13.65
N TYR A 55 11.03 -14.95 12.45
CA TYR A 55 9.88 -14.09 12.31
C TYR A 55 8.63 -14.85 12.68
N ASP A 56 7.87 -14.34 13.64
CA ASP A 56 6.54 -14.82 13.91
C ASP A 56 5.53 -13.71 13.55
N VAL A 57 4.48 -14.08 12.83
CA VAL A 57 3.51 -13.11 12.30
C VAL A 57 2.51 -12.81 13.43
N HIS A 58 2.89 -11.92 14.34
CA HIS A 58 2.07 -11.62 15.50
C HIS A 58 0.98 -10.56 15.24
N ARG A 59 1.05 -9.77 14.15
CA ARG A 59 -0.01 -8.80 13.81
C ARG A 59 -0.10 -8.46 12.31
N THR A 60 -0.86 -9.24 11.56
CA THR A 60 -1.42 -8.77 10.28
C THR A 60 -2.61 -7.87 10.59
N GLY A 61 -2.49 -6.58 10.30
CA GLY A 61 -3.60 -5.65 10.45
C GLY A 61 -3.46 -4.55 9.42
N ILE A 62 -4.53 -4.31 8.64
CA ILE A 62 -4.56 -3.17 7.74
C ILE A 62 -4.59 -1.92 8.61
N TRP A 63 -3.49 -1.19 8.61
CA TRP A 63 -3.55 0.23 8.95
C TRP A 63 -3.85 0.94 7.65
N LEU A 64 -5.14 1.13 7.36
CA LEU A 64 -5.53 2.29 6.57
C LEU A 64 -4.99 3.47 7.36
N GLN A 65 -4.11 4.27 6.76
CA GLN A 65 -3.72 5.52 7.42
C GLN A 65 -5.03 6.30 7.65
N ASP A 66 -5.17 6.96 8.80
CA ASP A 66 -6.28 7.83 9.23
C ASP A 66 -6.59 9.00 8.24
N ALA A 67 -6.11 8.93 7.00
CA ALA A 67 -6.05 10.01 6.03
C ALA A 67 -7.41 10.58 5.66
N LEU A 68 -8.52 9.88 5.95
CA LEU A 68 -9.85 10.47 5.88
C LEU A 68 -10.81 9.86 6.92
N GLY A 69 -10.46 9.89 8.21
CA GLY A 69 -11.29 9.37 9.31
C GLY A 69 -12.74 9.87 9.36
N GLU A 70 -13.08 10.90 8.59
CA GLU A 70 -14.44 11.44 8.44
C GLU A 70 -15.19 10.95 7.18
N THR A 71 -14.54 10.28 6.21
CA THR A 71 -15.15 9.97 4.90
C THR A 71 -15.42 8.48 4.63
N ASN A 72 -14.90 7.55 5.44
CA ASN A 72 -15.00 6.09 5.21
C ASN A 72 -14.48 5.66 3.81
N ALA A 73 -13.45 6.33 3.29
CA ALA A 73 -12.87 6.06 1.98
C ALA A 73 -11.50 5.35 2.11
N PRO A 74 -11.19 4.34 1.26
CA PRO A 74 -9.98 3.53 1.38
C PRO A 74 -8.72 4.18 0.78
N PHE A 75 -8.80 5.43 0.33
CA PHE A 75 -7.74 6.07 -0.45
C PHE A 75 -6.68 6.74 0.42
N PHE A 76 -5.42 6.42 0.15
CA PHE A 76 -4.24 7.10 0.67
C PHE A 76 -3.96 8.41 -0.11
N ALA A 77 -4.13 8.38 -1.43
CA ALA A 77 -3.98 9.54 -2.31
C ALA A 77 -4.92 9.41 -3.52
N LEU A 78 -5.48 10.52 -4.00
CA LEU A 78 -6.43 10.59 -5.11
C LEU A 78 -5.87 11.28 -6.38
N ALA A 79 -4.54 11.34 -6.52
CA ALA A 79 -3.91 12.07 -7.61
C ALA A 79 -2.48 11.60 -7.92
N TYR A 80 -1.99 12.01 -9.09
CA TYR A 80 -0.59 11.90 -9.51
C TYR A 80 0.02 13.28 -9.79
N PRO A 81 1.34 13.47 -9.56
CA PRO A 81 2.24 12.56 -8.86
C PRO A 81 1.87 12.43 -7.38
N ALA A 82 2.09 11.25 -6.80
CA ALA A 82 1.78 10.98 -5.40
C ALA A 82 3.06 10.88 -4.57
N ASN A 83 3.03 11.47 -3.38
CA ASN A 83 4.03 11.22 -2.34
C ASN A 83 3.42 10.25 -1.33
N LEU A 84 3.95 9.04 -1.28
CA LEU A 84 3.54 7.99 -0.34
C LEU A 84 4.56 7.92 0.79
N TYR A 85 4.11 7.69 2.01
CA TYR A 85 5.02 7.66 3.16
C TYR A 85 4.62 6.63 4.20
N CYS A 86 5.64 6.07 4.85
CA CYS A 86 5.52 5.18 6.00
C CYS A 86 6.27 5.79 7.17
N ARG A 87 5.57 6.05 8.28
CA ARG A 87 6.25 6.46 9.52
C ARG A 87 7.06 5.30 10.10
N LEU A 88 8.24 5.62 10.62
CA LEU A 88 9.04 4.68 11.38
C LEU A 88 8.32 4.38 12.70
N ALA A 89 7.93 3.12 12.89
CA ALA A 89 7.06 2.70 13.97
C ALA A 89 7.86 2.52 15.24
N THR A 90 7.39 3.16 16.31
CA THR A 90 8.01 3.07 17.64
C THR A 90 7.49 1.86 18.42
N GLU A 91 6.30 1.37 18.08
CA GLU A 91 5.56 0.30 18.76
C GLU A 91 6.29 -1.05 18.78
N ALA A 92 7.22 -1.30 17.84
CA ALA A 92 7.97 -2.55 17.75
C ALA A 92 9.43 -2.45 18.24
N ARG A 93 9.84 -1.31 18.83
CA ARG A 93 11.24 -1.08 19.28
C ARG A 93 11.75 -2.07 20.35
N SER A 94 10.85 -2.74 21.07
CA SER A 94 11.21 -3.77 22.05
C SER A 94 11.68 -5.08 21.42
N TYR A 95 11.42 -5.31 20.13
CA TYR A 95 11.78 -6.55 19.45
C TYR A 95 13.13 -6.44 18.76
N PRO A 96 13.98 -7.50 18.82
CA PRO A 96 15.32 -7.49 18.25
C PRO A 96 15.32 -7.48 16.71
N LYS A 97 14.23 -7.94 16.08
CA LYS A 97 14.03 -7.88 14.64
C LYS A 97 12.55 -7.72 14.34
N TRP A 98 12.21 -6.76 13.49
CA TRP A 98 10.84 -6.55 13.01
C TRP A 98 10.84 -5.93 11.62
N ARG A 99 9.73 -6.04 10.89
CA ARG A 99 9.56 -5.43 9.57
C ARG A 99 8.14 -4.91 9.39
N ILE A 100 8.04 -3.85 8.59
CA ILE A 100 6.79 -3.36 8.05
C ILE A 100 6.81 -3.57 6.56
N THR A 101 5.78 -4.28 6.08
CA THR A 101 5.47 -4.40 4.67
C THR A 101 4.25 -3.55 4.37
N ILE A 102 4.33 -2.71 3.36
CA ILE A 102 3.22 -1.93 2.82
C ILE A 102 2.94 -2.45 1.42
N LYS A 103 1.71 -2.90 1.15
CA LYS A 103 1.23 -3.12 -0.20
C LYS A 103 0.50 -1.87 -0.67
N THR A 104 0.92 -1.30 -1.78
CA THR A 104 0.32 -0.12 -2.41
C THR A 104 -0.34 -0.55 -3.70
N PHE A 105 -1.63 -0.28 -3.83
CA PHE A 105 -2.44 -0.61 -4.99
C PHE A 105 -2.84 0.67 -5.69
N LEU A 106 -2.47 0.78 -6.97
CA LEU A 106 -3.05 1.75 -7.88
C LEU A 106 -4.40 1.21 -8.36
N VAL A 107 -5.43 2.01 -8.20
CA VAL A 107 -6.81 1.64 -8.54
C VAL A 107 -7.50 2.73 -9.35
N ASP A 108 -8.48 2.31 -10.15
CA ASP A 108 -9.46 3.16 -10.81
C ASP A 108 -10.76 3.18 -10.00
N LEU A 109 -11.37 4.35 -9.86
CA LEU A 109 -12.71 4.51 -9.30
C LEU A 109 -13.74 4.49 -10.43
N ALA A 110 -14.18 3.29 -10.79
CA ALA A 110 -15.20 3.06 -11.80
C ALA A 110 -16.60 3.42 -11.28
N ASP A 111 -17.34 4.17 -12.11
CA ASP A 111 -18.74 4.59 -11.94
C ASP A 111 -19.08 5.34 -10.64
N LYS A 112 -18.96 6.68 -10.71
CA LYS A 112 -19.40 7.60 -9.63
C LYS A 112 -20.92 7.74 -9.51
N THR A 113 -21.69 7.19 -10.46
CA THR A 113 -23.16 7.31 -10.51
C THR A 113 -23.89 6.10 -9.94
N ALA A 114 -23.17 4.99 -9.74
CA ALA A 114 -23.69 3.82 -9.06
C ALA A 114 -24.00 4.11 -7.59
N THR A 115 -25.02 3.43 -7.05
CA THR A 115 -25.38 3.44 -5.62
C THR A 115 -24.23 3.00 -4.72
N LYS A 116 -23.24 2.30 -5.28
CA LYS A 116 -22.01 1.85 -4.66
C LYS A 116 -20.85 1.96 -5.66
N PRO A 117 -19.93 2.91 -5.50
CA PRO A 117 -18.82 3.10 -6.44
C PRO A 117 -17.91 1.86 -6.50
N GLN A 118 -17.39 1.57 -7.68
CA GLN A 118 -16.52 0.40 -7.91
C GLN A 118 -15.04 0.81 -7.90
N ILE A 119 -14.20 -0.06 -7.34
CA ILE A 119 -12.76 0.09 -7.29
C ILE A 119 -12.14 -1.07 -8.06
N ARG A 120 -11.39 -0.74 -9.12
CA ARG A 120 -10.70 -1.73 -9.97
C ARG A 120 -9.20 -1.63 -9.77
N PHE A 121 -8.53 -2.76 -9.59
CA PHE A 121 -7.08 -2.83 -9.56
C PHE A 121 -6.47 -2.55 -10.93
N ILE A 122 -5.39 -1.77 -10.94
CA ILE A 122 -4.62 -1.45 -12.17
C ILE A 122 -3.22 -2.06 -12.09
N SER A 123 -2.53 -1.79 -10.98
CA SER A 123 -1.17 -2.25 -10.72
C SER A 123 -0.83 -2.03 -9.25
N GLY A 124 0.26 -2.61 -8.75
CA GLY A 124 0.63 -2.47 -7.36
C GLY A 124 2.07 -2.83 -7.09
N PHE A 125 2.53 -2.44 -5.91
CA PHE A 125 3.85 -2.77 -5.42
C PHE A 125 3.89 -2.83 -3.90
N SER A 126 4.73 -3.73 -3.38
CA SER A 126 5.10 -3.75 -1.97
C SER A 126 6.41 -3.01 -1.72
N TRP A 127 6.48 -2.42 -0.54
CA TRP A 127 7.64 -1.68 -0.04
C TRP A 127 7.61 -1.65 1.49
N GLY A 128 8.55 -0.95 2.11
CA GLY A 128 8.57 -0.77 3.56
C GLY A 128 9.99 -0.87 4.09
N TYR A 129 10.14 -1.38 5.31
CA TYR A 129 11.47 -1.49 5.93
C TYR A 129 11.52 -2.60 6.98
N GLU A 130 12.72 -3.08 7.21
CA GLU A 130 13.07 -4.03 8.28
C GLU A 130 13.99 -3.33 9.27
N VAL A 131 13.91 -3.67 10.55
CA VAL A 131 14.81 -3.21 11.61
C VAL A 131 15.56 -4.40 12.18
N ARG A 132 16.88 -4.43 11.99
CA ARG A 132 17.81 -5.42 12.57
C ARG A 132 19.27 -5.02 12.34
N PRO A 133 20.04 -4.56 13.35
CA PRO A 133 19.68 -3.70 14.49
C PRO A 133 19.33 -2.26 14.09
N ASP A 134 19.78 -1.82 12.91
CA ASP A 134 19.37 -0.58 12.26
C ASP A 134 18.23 -0.85 11.28
N TRP A 135 17.52 0.20 10.90
CA TRP A 135 16.46 0.09 9.92
C TRP A 135 17.03 0.10 8.48
N ARG A 136 16.40 -0.68 7.59
CA ARG A 136 16.76 -0.77 6.17
C ARG A 136 15.50 -0.89 5.31
N PRO A 137 15.44 -0.23 4.14
CA PRO A 137 14.29 -0.37 3.25
C PRO A 137 14.19 -1.80 2.71
N LEU A 138 12.95 -2.29 2.56
CA LEU A 138 12.66 -3.53 1.85
C LEU A 138 12.77 -3.30 0.33
N PRO A 139 13.15 -4.33 -0.45
CA PRO A 139 13.13 -4.22 -1.90
C PRO A 139 11.69 -4.00 -2.39
N LEU A 140 11.55 -3.18 -3.43
CA LEU A 140 10.29 -3.05 -4.15
C LEU A 140 9.97 -4.37 -4.84
N LYS A 141 8.73 -4.82 -4.73
CA LYS A 141 8.21 -6.00 -5.44
C LYS A 141 6.86 -5.66 -6.04
N GLU A 142 6.67 -5.94 -7.33
CA GLU A 142 5.37 -5.81 -7.99
C GLU A 142 4.33 -6.74 -7.34
N LEU A 143 3.07 -6.29 -7.35
CA LEU A 143 1.91 -7.03 -6.85
C LEU A 143 1.03 -7.42 -8.02
N ASP A 144 0.35 -8.55 -7.87
CA ASP A 144 -0.58 -9.09 -8.85
C ASP A 144 -2.03 -9.05 -8.35
N HIS A 145 -2.93 -9.70 -9.11
CA HIS A 145 -4.34 -9.79 -8.78
C HIS A 145 -4.62 -10.64 -7.54
N ASP A 146 -3.79 -11.65 -7.24
CA ASP A 146 -3.93 -12.46 -6.02
C ASP A 146 -3.63 -11.59 -4.80
N ASP A 147 -2.56 -10.79 -4.86
CA ASP A 147 -2.22 -9.81 -3.83
C ASP A 147 -3.35 -8.78 -3.59
N TRP A 148 -4.04 -8.38 -4.65
CA TRP A 148 -5.21 -7.50 -4.58
C TRP A 148 -6.42 -8.20 -3.96
N ALA A 149 -6.75 -9.42 -4.41
CA ALA A 149 -7.85 -10.21 -3.89
C ALA A 149 -7.73 -10.41 -2.38
N ASP A 150 -6.53 -10.75 -1.90
CA ASP A 150 -6.22 -10.86 -0.47
C ASP A 150 -6.48 -9.55 0.29
N ALA A 151 -6.14 -8.39 -0.30
CA ALA A 151 -6.39 -7.09 0.31
C ALA A 151 -7.88 -6.72 0.33
N THR A 152 -8.64 -7.08 -0.70
CA THR A 152 -10.06 -6.72 -0.82
C THR A 152 -10.91 -7.26 0.33
N ALA A 153 -10.63 -8.49 0.81
CA ALA A 153 -11.40 -9.11 1.88
C ALA A 153 -11.51 -8.22 3.12
N ARG A 154 -10.42 -7.51 3.45
CA ARG A 154 -10.39 -6.58 4.57
C ARG A 154 -10.89 -5.18 4.20
N LEU A 155 -10.65 -4.72 2.96
CA LEU A 155 -11.24 -3.46 2.47
C LEU A 155 -12.78 -3.51 2.45
N TYR A 156 -13.38 -4.67 2.16
CA TYR A 156 -14.81 -4.89 2.29
C TYR A 156 -15.32 -4.71 3.72
N TYR A 157 -14.54 -5.17 4.71
CA TYR A 157 -14.90 -5.04 6.12
C TYR A 157 -14.76 -3.58 6.62
N GLU A 158 -13.66 -2.90 6.26
CA GLU A 158 -13.35 -1.56 6.78
C GLU A 158 -14.01 -0.43 6.00
N CYS A 159 -14.22 -0.61 4.69
CA CYS A 159 -14.76 0.38 3.77
C CYS A 159 -15.88 -0.25 2.91
N PRO A 160 -17.02 -0.67 3.50
CA PRO A 160 -18.07 -1.43 2.83
C PRO A 160 -18.88 -0.61 1.81
N ARG A 161 -18.59 0.68 1.65
CA ARG A 161 -19.27 1.61 0.72
C ARG A 161 -18.78 1.49 -0.72
N PHE A 162 -17.74 0.71 -0.96
CA PHE A 162 -17.15 0.47 -2.28
C PHE A 162 -17.24 -1.01 -2.63
N ASP A 163 -17.42 -1.31 -3.91
CA ASP A 163 -17.28 -2.66 -4.46
C ASP A 163 -15.87 -2.81 -5.00
N TYR A 164 -15.13 -3.82 -4.53
CA TYR A 164 -13.75 -4.07 -4.93
C TYR A 164 -13.74 -5.20 -5.95
N LEU A 165 -13.47 -4.87 -7.21
CA LEU A 165 -13.46 -5.84 -8.30
C LEU A 165 -12.19 -6.68 -8.23
N THR A 166 -12.32 -7.99 -8.02
CA THR A 166 -11.20 -8.94 -7.94
C THR A 166 -10.94 -9.68 -9.23
N ASP A 167 -11.90 -9.69 -10.15
CA ASP A 167 -11.82 -10.44 -11.40
C ASP A 167 -11.13 -9.61 -12.48
N ASP A 168 -10.26 -10.28 -13.24
CA ASP A 168 -9.79 -9.79 -14.54
C ASP A 168 -10.99 -9.72 -15.49
N ILE A 169 -11.58 -8.54 -15.65
CA ILE A 169 -12.47 -8.29 -16.79
C ILE A 169 -11.56 -8.10 -18.00
N LEU A 170 -11.13 -9.23 -18.59
CA LEU A 170 -10.56 -9.30 -19.94
C LEU A 170 -11.64 -9.03 -21.00
#